data_AF-A0A7W1GVZ9-F1
#
_entry.id   AF-A0A7W1GVZ9-F1
#
_cell.length_a   1.000
_cell.length_b   1.000
_cell.length_c   1.000
_cell.angle_alpha   90.00
_cell.angle_beta   90.00
_cell.angle_gamma   90.00
#
_symmetry.space_group_name_H-M   'P 1'
#
loop_
_entity.id
_entity.type
_entity.pdbx_description
1 polymer ?
#
loop_
_entity_poly.entity_id
_entity_poly.type
_entity_poly.pdbx_seq_one_letter_code
_entity_poly.pdbx_strand_id
1 'polypeptide(L)'
;MKAVNFVKNLFIRFRYPFSTPEDVAHDLGLDISNFLTFREFINCLTHPQSKPAKLIKFMPRKQAEQLFKTALRKEHFQQNSLFSYRFNGGWMEFKLQFDDQSRLRRIYLQHKDLKQKHEIPISQ
;
A
#
# COMPACT_ATOMS: atom_id res chain seq x y z
N MET A 1 9.24 -13.18 -26.68
CA MET A 1 8.99 -12.30 -25.51
C MET A 1 7.65 -12.54 -24.79
N LYS A 2 6.58 -13.07 -25.42
CA LYS A 2 5.28 -13.28 -24.76
C LYS A 2 5.23 -14.45 -23.75
N ALA A 3 5.86 -15.59 -24.06
CA ALA A 3 5.83 -16.78 -23.20
C ALA A 3 6.54 -16.57 -21.85
N VAL A 4 7.67 -15.85 -21.85
CA VAL A 4 8.45 -15.56 -20.64
C VAL A 4 7.65 -14.69 -19.66
N ASN A 5 6.90 -13.71 -20.16
CA ASN A 5 6.04 -12.87 -19.32
C ASN A 5 4.84 -13.65 -18.77
N PHE A 6 4.28 -14.59 -19.54
CA PHE A 6 3.19 -15.44 -19.09
C PHE A 6 3.62 -16.35 -17.93
N VAL A 7 4.76 -17.03 -18.08
CA VAL A 7 5.30 -17.91 -17.04
C VAL A 7 5.67 -17.12 -15.78
N LYS A 8 6.31 -15.95 -15.92
CA LYS A 8 6.61 -15.05 -14.80
C LYS A 8 5.33 -14.64 -14.04
N ASN A 9 4.30 -14.22 -14.76
CA ASN A 9 3.02 -13.83 -14.16
C ASN A 9 2.34 -14.99 -13.44
N LEU A 10 2.45 -16.22 -13.96
CA LEU A 10 1.90 -17.41 -13.31
C LEU A 10 2.60 -17.70 -11.97
N PHE A 11 3.94 -17.63 -11.94
CA PHE A 11 4.72 -17.81 -10.71
C PHE A 11 4.43 -16.72 -9.67
N ILE A 12 4.27 -15.47 -10.09
CA ILE A 12 3.91 -14.36 -9.20
C ILE A 12 2.54 -14.62 -8.56
N ARG A 13 1.55 -15.06 -9.34
CA ARG A 13 0.20 -15.35 -8.81
C ARG A 13 0.15 -16.60 -7.93
N PHE A 14 1.04 -17.57 -8.15
CA PHE A 14 1.19 -18.68 -7.19
C PHE A 14 1.73 -18.18 -5.83
N ARG A 15 2.69 -17.25 -5.85
CA ARG A 15 3.25 -16.65 -4.62
C ARG A 15 2.28 -15.67 -3.95
N TYR A 16 1.56 -14.89 -4.75
CA TYR A 16 0.70 -13.78 -4.34
C TYR A 16 -0.67 -13.90 -5.02
N PRO A 17 -1.56 -14.78 -4.53
CA PRO A 17 -2.82 -15.11 -5.22
C PRO A 17 -3.84 -13.97 -5.23
N PHE A 18 -3.81 -13.07 -4.24
CA PHE A 18 -4.81 -12.01 -4.10
C PHE A 18 -4.24 -10.62 -4.42
N SER A 19 -3.30 -10.12 -3.62
CA SER A 19 -2.60 -8.85 -3.85
C SER A 19 -1.10 -9.11 -3.99
N THR A 20 -0.44 -8.33 -4.85
CA THR A 20 1.00 -8.40 -5.09
C THR A 20 1.72 -7.16 -4.51
N PRO A 21 3.03 -7.25 -4.20
CA PRO A 21 3.82 -6.08 -3.82
C PRO A 21 3.73 -4.92 -4.83
N GLU A 22 3.73 -5.22 -6.14
CA GLU A 22 3.61 -4.21 -7.20
C GLU A 22 2.23 -3.54 -7.24
N ASP A 23 1.14 -4.22 -6.85
CA ASP A 23 -0.19 -3.60 -6.76
C ASP A 23 -0.17 -2.46 -5.72
N VAL A 24 0.36 -2.76 -4.53
CA VAL A 24 0.50 -1.77 -3.44
C VAL A 24 1.48 -0.66 -3.83
N ALA A 25 2.61 -1.03 -4.43
CA ALA A 25 3.63 -0.08 -4.85
C ALA A 25 3.12 0.86 -5.94
N HIS A 26 2.36 0.35 -6.91
CA HIS A 26 1.70 1.14 -7.92
C HIS A 26 0.78 2.19 -7.29
N ASP A 27 -0.05 1.81 -6.32
CA ASP A 27 -0.99 2.73 -5.66
C ASP A 27 -0.28 3.79 -4.82
N LEU A 28 0.85 3.45 -4.18
CA LEU A 28 1.68 4.39 -3.42
C LEU A 28 2.63 5.22 -4.30
N GLY A 29 2.88 4.80 -5.54
CA GLY A 29 3.91 5.38 -6.40
C GLY A 29 5.33 5.03 -5.95
N LEU A 30 5.56 3.78 -5.55
CA LEU A 30 6.86 3.23 -5.20
C LEU A 30 7.35 2.30 -6.31
N ASP A 31 8.66 2.21 -6.49
CA ASP A 31 9.30 1.23 -7.36
C ASP A 31 9.69 -0.01 -6.52
N ILE A 32 8.81 -1.00 -6.48
CA ILE A 32 8.97 -2.24 -5.71
C ILE A 32 8.61 -3.41 -6.62
N SER A 33 9.44 -4.46 -6.58
CA SER A 33 9.23 -5.65 -7.39
C SER A 33 8.44 -6.76 -6.69
N ASN A 34 7.66 -7.50 -7.47
CA ASN A 34 7.00 -8.74 -7.05
C ASN A 34 7.96 -9.89 -6.70
N PHE A 35 9.24 -9.79 -7.04
CA PHE A 35 10.23 -10.80 -6.66
C PHE A 35 10.65 -10.70 -5.18
N LEU A 36 10.33 -9.60 -4.50
CA LEU A 36 10.57 -9.48 -3.07
C LEU A 36 9.75 -10.49 -2.30
N THR A 37 10.34 -11.02 -1.24
CA THR A 37 9.58 -11.68 -0.18
C THR A 37 8.67 -10.70 0.53
N PHE A 38 7.61 -11.21 1.15
CA PHE A 38 6.69 -10.36 1.90
C PHE A 38 7.40 -9.57 3.02
N ARG A 39 8.41 -10.18 3.67
CA ARG A 39 9.21 -9.53 4.70
C ARG A 39 10.06 -8.39 4.14
N GLU A 40 10.74 -8.62 3.01
CA GLU A 40 11.50 -7.57 2.33
C GLU A 40 10.59 -6.43 1.87
N PHE A 41 9.42 -6.76 1.35
CA PHE A 41 8.41 -5.78 0.97
C PHE A 41 7.95 -4.92 2.16
N ILE A 42 7.62 -5.53 3.31
CA ILE A 42 7.30 -4.78 4.55
C ILE A 42 8.48 -3.89 4.94
N ASN A 43 9.70 -4.42 4.94
CA ASN A 43 10.90 -3.65 5.28
C ASN A 43 11.04 -2.42 4.37
N CYS A 44 10.80 -2.56 3.07
CA CYS A 44 10.79 -1.45 2.12
C CYS A 44 9.73 -0.41 2.49
N LEU A 45 8.50 -0.80 2.81
CA LEU A 45 7.42 0.13 3.18
C LEU A 45 7.65 0.85 4.51
N THR A 46 8.33 0.20 5.45
CA THR A 46 8.66 0.78 6.76
C THR A 46 9.99 1.51 6.80
N HIS A 47 10.73 1.52 5.69
CA HIS A 47 12.02 2.19 5.63
C HIS A 47 11.82 3.72 5.63
N PRO A 48 12.53 4.50 6.47
CA PRO A 48 12.30 5.94 6.59
C PRO A 48 12.48 6.76 5.30
N GLN A 49 13.25 6.21 4.35
CA GLN A 49 13.50 6.84 3.05
C GLN A 49 12.47 6.45 1.97
N SER A 50 11.69 5.40 2.21
CA SER A 50 10.66 4.94 1.28
C SER A 50 9.39 5.75 1.47
N LYS A 51 9.33 6.90 0.81
CA LYS A 51 8.16 7.78 0.84
C LYS A 51 7.29 7.52 -0.39
N PRO A 52 5.96 7.33 -0.22
CA PRO A 52 5.05 7.28 -1.35
C PRO A 52 5.19 8.53 -2.23
N ALA A 53 5.44 8.37 -3.53
CA ALA A 53 5.59 9.52 -4.42
C ALA A 53 4.24 10.18 -4.76
N LYS A 54 3.15 9.42 -4.68
CA LYS A 54 1.81 9.91 -5.07
C LYS A 54 1.03 10.54 -3.92
N LEU A 55 1.37 10.26 -2.67
CA LEU A 55 0.67 10.78 -1.49
C LEU A 55 1.45 11.92 -0.86
N ILE A 56 0.84 13.10 -0.85
CA ILE A 56 1.42 14.33 -0.28
C ILE A 56 0.58 14.81 0.90
N LYS A 57 1.23 15.47 1.86
CA LYS A 57 0.54 16.09 2.97
C LYS A 57 -0.43 17.14 2.45
N PHE A 58 -1.56 17.28 3.14
CA PHE A 58 -2.68 18.13 2.79
C PHE A 58 -3.42 17.77 1.49
N MET A 59 -3.08 16.64 0.84
CA MET A 59 -3.82 16.17 -0.33
C MET A 59 -5.32 16.04 -0.01
N PRO A 60 -6.23 16.57 -0.86
CA PRO A 60 -7.66 16.37 -0.68
C PRO A 60 -8.02 14.90 -0.62
N ARG A 61 -8.91 14.53 0.31
CA ARG A 61 -9.33 13.15 0.54
C ARG A 61 -9.69 12.40 -0.73
N LYS A 62 -10.54 12.97 -1.58
CA LYS A 62 -10.97 12.34 -2.83
C LYS A 62 -9.78 11.97 -3.72
N GLN A 63 -8.76 12.83 -3.79
CA GLN A 63 -7.55 12.54 -4.58
C GLN A 63 -6.73 11.43 -3.93
N ALA A 64 -6.54 11.48 -2.60
CA ALA A 64 -5.78 10.47 -1.88
C ALA A 64 -6.42 9.08 -1.97
N GLU A 65 -7.74 8.99 -1.81
CA GLU A 65 -8.47 7.72 -1.90
C GLU A 65 -8.45 7.11 -3.31
N GLN A 66 -8.46 7.95 -4.35
CA GLN A 66 -8.40 7.52 -5.75
C GLN A 66 -7.08 6.84 -6.13
N LEU A 67 -6.02 7.00 -5.32
CA LEU A 67 -4.73 6.35 -5.55
C LEU A 67 -4.76 4.85 -5.24
N PHE A 68 -5.59 4.43 -4.27
CA PHE A 68 -5.71 3.03 -3.83
C PHE A 68 -6.63 2.24 -4.76
N LYS A 69 -6.30 2.14 -6.05
CA LYS A 69 -7.14 1.50 -7.07
C LYS A 69 -7.21 -0.01 -6.89
N THR A 70 -6.09 -0.63 -6.54
CA THR A 70 -5.90 -2.08 -6.46
C THR A 70 -6.26 -2.68 -5.09
N ALA A 71 -6.53 -1.84 -4.08
CA ALA A 71 -7.01 -2.30 -2.78
C ALA A 71 -8.32 -3.09 -2.90
N LEU A 72 -8.37 -4.25 -2.23
CA LEU A 72 -9.52 -5.17 -2.26
C LEU A 72 -10.71 -4.65 -1.46
N ARG A 73 -10.43 -3.90 -0.38
CA ARG A 73 -11.45 -3.24 0.44
C ARG A 73 -11.09 -1.79 0.65
N LYS A 74 -12.10 -0.93 0.61
CA LYS A 74 -11.98 0.52 0.78
C LYS A 74 -13.12 0.95 1.69
N GLU A 75 -12.78 1.42 2.87
CA GLU A 75 -13.76 1.83 3.87
C GLU A 75 -13.54 3.29 4.26
N HIS A 76 -14.64 4.00 4.48
CA HIS A 76 -14.65 5.42 4.80
C HIS A 76 -15.22 5.60 6.21
N PHE A 77 -14.46 6.29 7.08
CA PHE A 77 -14.86 6.55 8.47
C PHE A 77 -14.56 7.99 8.88
N GLN A 78 -15.53 8.90 8.88
CA GLN A 78 -15.36 10.30 9.36
C GLN A 78 -14.03 10.94 8.92
N GLN A 79 -13.00 11.00 9.77
CA GLN A 79 -11.66 11.56 9.48
C GLN A 79 -10.63 10.53 8.96
N ASN A 80 -11.04 9.32 8.62
CA ASN A 80 -10.16 8.22 8.24
C ASN A 80 -10.68 7.46 7.02
N SER A 81 -9.76 6.88 6.25
CA SER A 81 -10.05 5.88 5.22
C SER A 81 -9.16 4.66 5.44
N LEU A 82 -9.70 3.47 5.24
CA LEU A 82 -8.96 2.22 5.37
C LEU A 82 -8.93 1.48 4.02
N PHE A 83 -7.73 1.07 3.61
CA PHE A 83 -7.51 0.31 2.38
C PHE A 83 -6.84 -1.01 2.71
N SER A 84 -7.47 -2.12 2.36
CA SER A 84 -6.99 -3.45 2.74
C SER A 84 -6.56 -4.27 1.53
N TYR A 85 -5.38 -4.86 1.63
CA TYR A 85 -4.77 -5.78 0.68
C TYR A 85 -4.62 -7.15 1.33
N ARG A 86 -4.84 -8.21 0.55
CA ARG A 86 -4.75 -9.58 1.06
C ARG A 86 -3.47 -10.23 0.58
N PHE A 87 -2.65 -10.67 1.53
CA PHE A 87 -1.47 -11.50 1.28
C PHE A 87 -1.64 -12.85 1.98
N ASN A 88 -0.80 -13.83 1.63
CA ASN A 88 -0.80 -15.15 2.30
C ASN A 88 -0.57 -15.01 3.82
N GLY A 89 0.22 -14.02 4.22
CA GLY A 89 0.48 -13.71 5.62
C GLY A 89 -0.69 -13.08 6.36
N GLY A 90 -1.68 -12.48 5.69
CA GLY A 90 -2.76 -11.77 6.36
C GLY A 90 -3.24 -10.54 5.61
N TRP A 91 -3.96 -9.69 6.31
CA TRP A 91 -4.37 -8.37 5.81
C TRP A 91 -3.27 -7.35 6.05
N MET A 92 -2.92 -6.63 4.99
CA MET A 92 -2.11 -5.42 5.03
C MET A 92 -3.05 -4.24 4.84
N GLU A 93 -3.04 -3.31 5.79
CA GLU A 93 -4.01 -2.23 5.86
C GLU A 93 -3.31 -0.87 5.89
N PHE A 94 -3.76 0.02 5.03
CA PHE A 94 -3.35 1.41 5.00
C PHE A 94 -4.47 2.28 5.53
N LYS A 95 -4.23 2.92 6.66
CA LYS A 95 -5.13 3.91 7.24
C LYS A 95 -4.66 5.32 6.89
N LEU A 96 -5.43 6.02 6.09
CA LEU A 96 -5.23 7.44 5.82
C LEU A 96 -6.00 8.23 6.87
N GLN A 97 -5.33 9.18 7.52
CA GLN A 97 -5.92 10.10 8.48
C GLN A 97 -6.00 11.50 7.87
N PHE A 98 -7.17 12.13 7.98
CA PHE A 98 -7.48 13.44 7.45
C PHE A 98 -7.75 14.44 8.58
N ASP A 99 -7.63 15.74 8.28
CA ASP A 99 -8.10 16.80 9.17
C ASP A 99 -9.60 17.11 8.97
N ASP A 100 -10.12 18.07 9.73
CA ASP A 100 -11.51 18.54 9.64
C ASP A 100 -11.86 19.13 8.26
N GLN A 101 -10.86 19.51 7.48
CA GLN A 101 -11.02 20.01 6.12
C GLN A 101 -10.87 18.88 5.08
N SER A 102 -10.89 17.61 5.50
CA SER A 102 -10.73 16.44 4.64
C SER A 102 -9.41 16.43 3.85
N ARG A 103 -8.32 16.88 4.47
CA ARG A 103 -6.97 16.88 3.88
C ARG A 103 -6.06 15.88 4.58
N LEU A 104 -5.30 15.13 3.79
CA LEU A 104 -4.44 14.05 4.27
C LEU A 104 -3.39 14.59 5.24
N ARG A 105 -3.25 13.96 6.41
CA ARG A 105 -2.26 14.31 7.43
C ARG A 105 -1.24 13.23 7.65
N ARG A 106 -1.69 11.98 7.75
CA ARG A 106 -0.83 10.84 8.11
C ARG A 106 -1.29 9.58 7.41
N ILE A 107 -0.35 8.66 7.22
CA ILE A 107 -0.61 7.32 6.70
C ILE A 107 -0.04 6.33 7.70
N TYR A 108 -0.86 5.35 8.07
CA TYR A 108 -0.45 4.25 8.93
C TYR A 108 -0.54 2.94 8.17
N LEU A 109 0.52 2.14 8.26
CA LEU A 109 0.56 0.75 7.85
C LEU A 109 0.28 -0.14 9.06
N GLN A 110 -0.66 -1.07 8.89
CA GLN A 110 -0.97 -2.10 9.87
C GLN A 110 -0.86 -3.48 9.21
N HIS A 111 -0.17 -4.38 9.89
CA HIS A 111 -0.05 -5.78 9.51
C HIS A 111 0.25 -6.58 10.78
N LYS A 112 -0.18 -7.85 10.85
CA LYS A 112 0.00 -8.69 12.05
C LYS A 112 1.46 -8.87 12.49
N ASP A 113 2.40 -8.80 11.54
CA ASP A 113 3.84 -8.96 11.80
C ASP A 113 4.49 -7.66 12.29
N LEU A 114 3.76 -6.54 12.22
CA LEU A 114 4.17 -5.28 12.83
C LEU A 114 3.62 -5.23 14.26
N LYS A 115 4.50 -5.10 15.25
CA LYS A 115 4.10 -5.02 16.68
C LYS A 115 3.11 -3.88 16.96
N GLN A 116 3.16 -2.84 16.15
CA GLN A 116 2.30 -1.66 16.24
C GLN A 116 2.04 -1.09 14.84
N LYS A 117 1.00 -0.26 14.71
CA LYS A 117 0.81 0.56 13.50
C LYS A 117 2.07 1.39 13.23
N HIS A 118 2.56 1.34 12.00
CA HIS A 118 3.75 2.06 11.57
C HIS A 118 3.35 3.30 10.77
N GLU A 119 3.84 4.48 11.13
CA GLU A 119 3.58 5.69 10.36
C GLU A 119 4.51 5.74 9.14
N ILE A 120 3.92 5.82 7.95
CA ILE A 120 4.69 5.98 6.71
C ILE A 120 4.92 7.48 6.50
N PRO A 121 6.18 7.93 6.38
CA PRO A 121 6.47 9.33 6.09
C PRO A 121 5.94 9.69 4.70
N ILE A 122 5.15 10.77 4.62
CA ILE A 122 4.67 11.35 3.36
C ILE A 122 5.45 12.61 3.01
N SER A 123 5.50 12.92 1.72
CA SER A 123 6.06 14.18 1.23
C SER A 123 5.27 15.37 1.76
N GLN A 124 5.95 16.49 1.99
CA GLN A 124 5.35 17.75 2.43
C GLN A 124 4.48 18.35 1.32
#